data_AF-A0A0P1B7I9-F1
#
_entry.id   AF-A0A0P1B7I9-F1
#
_cell.length_a   1.000
_cell.length_b   1.000
_cell.length_c   1.000
_cell.angle_alpha   90.00
_cell.angle_beta   90.00
_cell.angle_gamma   90.00
#
_symmetry.space_group_name_H-M   'P 1'
#
loop_
_entity.id
_entity.type
_entity.pdbx_description
1 polymer ?
#
loop_
_entity_poly.entity_id
_entity_poly.type
_entity_poly.pdbx_seq_one_letter_code
_entity_poly.pdbx_strand_id
1 'polypeptide(L)'
;MHYSIGSLKNFYTEQELATFITNGLKNPETESVAAKLKVHLLRHWFNDLKSPQDDVTAFHGYEHLRSDYLGYWKKVGYGNTVAPSDQMRAIVSVEKFEANLFTVVTTNNIKYGTLLQSFANFVAHVNSEIRVETLDLFALLFARFGQRHVADILTSGDSTLIDRTITRAQNSQIQFWIRKKTLLDDVIKSIKLDNENEFTYSRLKLFLMYISVYNDTFKSNTVMPYSVLEKYYHPLILASLLYELPKSSELEKLVKQVEIDLEDFFERTDLPPETMFGLLPSRCYEKKEFDQITRLWLESGTKFHKDHPSTTFEPIRILNTVHDDGALIDMILMAAKDNDLKHVAEVLKRDLWSKWTNDWKHKHKSPDVGTSNNVKSMVKDYRTWLNTIRSSMRGNYRLEENVKKEFERGIILDEALRDGVLFQNIVMKIEELNKNHIGEPLGVYAILETLFDVGSVFRLAYPIKVEGRSPHFEAVIEQLQVDQARFWFRTPSNPAKFLDQFDLDLDSKSPAALVRFKAFVQHSLEYNTEIKAATSTLEILRARYDNNALDAFLREASGIDSPNWEWKNSTCLFRS
;
A
#
# COMPACT_ATOMS: atom_id res chain seq x y z
N MET A 1 -55.30 27.26 -6.90
CA MET A 1 -54.70 26.00 -7.39
C MET A 1 -53.50 26.35 -8.26
N HIS A 2 -52.31 25.86 -7.90
CA HIS A 2 -51.12 26.00 -8.74
C HIS A 2 -50.99 24.74 -9.60
N TYR A 3 -51.48 24.79 -10.84
CA TYR A 3 -51.32 23.70 -11.80
C TYR A 3 -49.92 23.79 -12.43
N SER A 4 -49.12 22.74 -12.30
CA SER A 4 -47.88 22.57 -13.06
C SER A 4 -48.20 21.96 -14.43
N ILE A 5 -47.36 22.20 -15.42
CA ILE A 5 -47.51 21.57 -16.74
C ILE A 5 -47.29 20.07 -16.61
N GLY A 6 -46.35 19.65 -15.76
CA GLY A 6 -46.15 18.23 -15.44
C GLY A 6 -47.43 17.52 -14.96
N SER A 7 -48.20 18.13 -14.05
CA SER A 7 -49.47 17.54 -13.58
C SER A 7 -50.55 17.52 -14.66
N LEU A 8 -50.61 18.55 -15.51
CA LEU A 8 -51.57 18.62 -16.61
C LEU A 8 -51.26 17.59 -17.71
N LYS A 9 -49.98 17.28 -17.93
CA LYS A 9 -49.54 16.25 -18.89
C LYS A 9 -49.95 14.83 -18.52
N ASN A 10 -50.45 14.59 -17.31
CA ASN A 10 -51.05 13.31 -16.92
C ASN A 10 -52.44 13.10 -17.54
N PHE A 11 -53.11 14.18 -17.94
CA PHE A 11 -54.49 14.13 -18.44
C PHE A 11 -54.62 14.62 -19.88
N TYR A 12 -53.67 15.45 -20.32
CA TYR A 12 -53.71 16.10 -21.61
C TYR A 12 -52.40 15.87 -22.34
N THR A 13 -52.49 15.62 -23.64
CA THR A 13 -51.35 15.67 -24.53
C THR A 13 -50.78 17.08 -24.57
N GLU A 14 -49.51 17.17 -24.99
CA GLU A 14 -48.83 18.45 -25.10
C GLU A 14 -49.51 19.37 -26.15
N GLN A 15 -50.07 18.78 -27.19
CA GLN A 15 -50.83 19.47 -28.23
C GLN A 15 -52.16 20.04 -27.71
N GLU A 16 -52.88 19.27 -26.89
CA GLU A 16 -54.10 19.73 -26.23
C GLU A 16 -53.80 20.90 -25.29
N LEU A 17 -52.73 20.81 -24.49
CA LEU A 17 -52.31 21.90 -23.61
C LEU A 17 -51.92 23.16 -24.39
N ALA A 18 -51.17 23.03 -25.48
CA ALA A 18 -50.82 24.14 -26.37
C ALA A 18 -52.09 24.80 -26.95
N THR A 19 -53.11 24.01 -27.30
CA THR A 19 -54.41 24.49 -27.79
C THR A 19 -55.15 25.28 -26.72
N PHE A 20 -55.28 24.72 -25.52
CA PHE A 20 -56.00 25.37 -24.42
C PHE A 20 -55.35 26.69 -24.04
N ILE A 21 -54.02 26.73 -24.00
CA ILE A 21 -53.26 27.96 -23.71
C ILE A 21 -53.47 28.99 -24.83
N THR A 22 -53.37 28.58 -26.10
CA THR A 22 -53.53 29.50 -27.24
C THR A 22 -54.94 30.10 -27.30
N ASN A 23 -55.97 29.30 -27.07
CA ASN A 23 -57.35 29.79 -27.02
C ASN A 23 -57.60 30.64 -25.78
N GLY A 24 -57.06 30.23 -24.63
CA GLY A 24 -57.19 30.96 -23.38
C GLY A 24 -56.54 32.35 -23.40
N LEU A 25 -55.49 32.54 -24.20
CA LEU A 25 -54.86 33.85 -24.43
C LEU A 25 -55.73 34.81 -25.25
N LYS A 26 -56.69 34.30 -26.03
CA LYS A 26 -57.60 35.12 -26.85
C LYS A 26 -58.85 35.56 -26.08
N ASN A 27 -59.15 34.92 -24.96
CA ASN A 27 -60.29 35.23 -24.12
C ASN A 27 -59.85 36.10 -22.92
N PRO A 28 -60.35 37.35 -22.79
CA PRO A 28 -59.99 38.25 -21.69
C PRO A 28 -60.17 37.67 -20.28
N GLU A 29 -61.14 36.77 -20.09
CA GLU A 29 -61.42 36.15 -18.78
C GLU A 29 -60.36 35.12 -18.38
N THR A 30 -59.71 34.48 -19.35
CA THR A 30 -58.72 33.41 -19.12
C THR A 30 -57.29 33.82 -19.44
N GLU A 31 -57.09 35.01 -20.02
CA GLU A 31 -55.80 35.48 -20.54
C GLU A 31 -54.69 35.43 -19.47
N SER A 32 -54.96 35.94 -18.27
CA SER A 32 -53.97 35.97 -17.18
C SER A 32 -53.50 34.57 -16.76
N VAL A 33 -54.41 33.59 -16.73
CA VAL A 33 -54.08 32.19 -16.39
C VAL A 33 -53.35 31.53 -17.55
N ALA A 34 -53.82 31.74 -18.78
CA ALA A 34 -53.20 31.21 -19.98
C ALA A 34 -51.78 31.77 -20.20
N ALA A 35 -51.54 33.04 -19.87
CA ALA A 35 -50.21 33.64 -19.92
C ALA A 35 -49.23 33.00 -18.92
N LYS A 36 -49.68 32.69 -17.70
CA LYS A 36 -48.87 31.96 -16.71
C LYS A 36 -48.57 30.52 -17.17
N LEU A 37 -49.60 29.81 -17.65
CA LEU A 37 -49.45 28.46 -18.19
C LEU A 37 -48.54 28.43 -19.43
N LYS A 38 -48.59 29.46 -20.28
CA LYS A 38 -47.65 29.62 -21.39
C LYS A 38 -46.21 29.65 -20.87
N VAL A 39 -45.89 30.51 -19.91
CA VAL A 39 -44.52 30.59 -19.33
C VAL A 39 -44.09 29.26 -18.73
N HIS A 40 -44.99 28.57 -18.01
CA HIS A 40 -44.72 27.24 -17.47
C HIS A 40 -44.44 26.22 -18.59
N LEU A 41 -45.21 26.26 -19.70
CA LEU A 41 -45.02 25.36 -20.85
C LEU A 41 -43.69 25.60 -21.55
N LEU A 42 -43.31 26.87 -21.78
CA LEU A 42 -42.02 27.22 -22.39
C LEU A 42 -40.84 26.74 -21.52
N ARG A 43 -40.95 26.86 -20.20
CA ARG A 43 -39.96 26.32 -19.25
C ARG A 43 -39.90 24.81 -19.27
N HIS A 44 -41.06 24.15 -19.30
CA HIS A 44 -41.15 22.71 -19.42
C HIS A 44 -40.41 22.23 -20.67
N TRP A 45 -40.65 22.86 -21.82
CA TRP A 45 -39.94 22.56 -23.07
C TRP A 45 -38.43 22.79 -22.98
N PHE A 46 -38.01 23.89 -22.34
CA PHE A 46 -36.61 24.20 -22.12
C PHE A 46 -35.92 23.14 -21.25
N ASN A 47 -36.55 22.77 -20.13
CA ASN A 47 -36.04 21.78 -19.19
C ASN A 47 -35.98 20.36 -19.83
N ASP A 48 -36.90 20.05 -20.75
CA ASP A 48 -36.88 18.81 -21.55
C ASP A 48 -35.86 18.86 -22.71
N LEU A 49 -35.08 19.94 -22.82
CA LEU A 49 -34.07 20.16 -23.87
C LEU A 49 -34.66 20.11 -25.29
N LYS A 50 -35.91 20.54 -25.47
CA LYS A 50 -36.52 20.61 -26.80
C LYS A 50 -35.90 21.72 -27.62
N SER A 51 -35.40 21.39 -28.80
CA SER A 51 -34.89 22.37 -29.75
C SER A 51 -36.05 23.09 -30.44
N PRO A 52 -36.05 24.44 -30.49
CA PRO A 52 -37.02 25.19 -31.30
C PRO A 52 -36.93 24.90 -32.81
N GLN A 53 -35.82 24.28 -33.25
CA GLN A 53 -35.56 23.96 -34.66
C GLN A 53 -35.91 22.51 -35.04
N ASP A 54 -35.73 21.54 -34.14
CA ASP A 54 -35.83 20.11 -34.50
C ASP A 54 -37.26 19.55 -34.46
N ASP A 55 -38.20 20.21 -33.78
CA ASP A 55 -39.50 19.61 -33.45
C ASP A 55 -40.67 20.16 -34.28
N VAL A 56 -40.56 20.12 -35.62
CA VAL A 56 -41.63 20.55 -36.55
C VAL A 56 -42.96 19.82 -36.29
N THR A 57 -42.90 18.61 -35.73
CA THR A 57 -44.04 17.81 -35.29
C THR A 57 -44.63 18.24 -33.95
N ALA A 58 -43.84 18.60 -32.93
CA ALA A 58 -44.39 19.05 -31.64
C ALA A 58 -45.09 20.43 -31.71
N PHE A 59 -44.71 21.25 -32.69
CA PHE A 59 -45.28 22.60 -32.88
C PHE A 59 -46.35 22.68 -33.98
N HIS A 60 -46.73 21.55 -34.61
CA HIS A 60 -47.64 21.55 -35.75
C HIS A 60 -48.99 22.20 -35.40
N GLY A 61 -49.25 23.38 -35.95
CA GLY A 61 -50.45 24.19 -35.68
C GLY A 61 -50.30 25.37 -34.70
N TYR A 62 -49.12 25.60 -34.10
CA TYR A 62 -48.92 26.63 -33.06
C TYR A 62 -47.66 27.49 -33.29
N GLU A 63 -47.51 28.05 -34.49
CA GLU A 63 -46.34 28.89 -34.86
C GLU A 63 -46.10 30.07 -33.90
N HIS A 64 -47.15 30.63 -33.30
CA HIS A 64 -47.02 31.68 -32.29
C HIS A 64 -46.33 31.19 -31.01
N LEU A 65 -46.67 30.00 -30.49
CA LEU A 65 -46.01 29.43 -29.32
C LEU A 65 -44.58 29.00 -29.63
N ARG A 66 -44.32 28.54 -30.86
CA ARG A 66 -42.96 28.25 -31.33
C ARG A 66 -42.10 29.51 -31.37
N SER A 67 -42.62 30.62 -31.89
CA SER A 67 -41.94 31.92 -31.90
C SER A 67 -41.67 32.41 -30.48
N ASP A 68 -42.66 32.32 -29.58
CA ASP A 68 -42.50 32.65 -28.17
C ASP A 68 -41.43 31.76 -27.50
N TYR A 69 -41.42 30.47 -27.82
CA TYR A 69 -40.42 29.53 -27.31
C TYR A 69 -39.02 29.84 -27.83
N LEU A 70 -38.88 30.15 -29.12
CA LEU A 70 -37.59 30.57 -29.70
C LEU A 70 -37.07 31.84 -29.01
N GLY A 71 -37.95 32.81 -28.76
CA GLY A 71 -37.62 34.02 -28.00
C GLY A 71 -37.19 33.71 -26.57
N TYR A 72 -37.95 32.84 -25.88
CA TYR A 72 -37.62 32.37 -24.54
C TYR A 72 -36.27 31.64 -24.49
N TRP A 73 -36.06 30.68 -25.41
CA TRP A 73 -34.84 29.87 -25.52
C TRP A 73 -33.62 30.73 -25.80
N LYS A 74 -33.71 31.71 -26.73
CA LYS A 74 -32.63 32.68 -26.96
C LYS A 74 -32.35 33.53 -25.72
N LYS A 75 -33.39 34.05 -25.07
CA LYS A 75 -33.24 34.89 -23.87
C LYS A 75 -32.61 34.14 -22.70
N VAL A 76 -33.06 32.91 -22.44
CA VAL A 76 -32.62 32.13 -21.28
C VAL A 76 -31.31 31.39 -21.56
N GLY A 77 -31.25 30.69 -22.69
CA GLY A 77 -30.08 29.93 -23.12
C GLY A 77 -28.89 30.82 -23.51
N TYR A 78 -29.10 31.98 -24.13
CA TYR A 78 -28.01 32.74 -24.75
C TYR A 78 -27.99 34.23 -24.41
N GLY A 79 -29.03 34.77 -23.76
CA GLY A 79 -29.12 36.19 -23.46
C GLY A 79 -28.11 36.64 -22.40
N ASN A 80 -27.59 37.85 -22.55
CA ASN A 80 -26.64 38.50 -21.64
C ASN A 80 -27.26 38.78 -20.26
N THR A 81 -28.59 38.88 -20.19
CA THR A 81 -29.36 39.10 -18.95
C THR A 81 -29.35 37.91 -17.99
N VAL A 82 -28.85 36.75 -18.43
CA VAL A 82 -28.80 35.49 -17.66
C VAL A 82 -27.38 35.20 -17.15
N ALA A 83 -26.43 36.11 -17.38
CA ALA A 83 -25.10 36.03 -16.80
C ALA A 83 -25.16 36.31 -15.27
N PRO A 84 -24.77 35.34 -14.42
CA PRO A 84 -24.98 35.40 -12.97
C PRO A 84 -24.20 36.49 -12.20
N SER A 85 -23.16 37.07 -12.79
CA SER A 85 -22.29 38.06 -12.14
C SER A 85 -21.94 39.19 -13.11
N ASP A 86 -21.54 40.35 -12.59
CA ASP A 86 -21.09 41.47 -13.43
C ASP A 86 -19.86 41.10 -14.26
N GLN A 87 -18.97 40.27 -13.70
CA GLN A 87 -17.85 39.69 -14.43
C GLN A 87 -18.32 38.83 -15.60
N MET A 88 -19.29 37.92 -15.38
CA MET A 88 -19.87 37.12 -16.46
C MET A 88 -20.68 37.98 -17.44
N ARG A 89 -21.34 39.04 -16.98
CA ARG A 89 -22.05 39.98 -17.87
C ARG A 89 -21.08 40.70 -18.79
N ALA A 90 -19.93 41.15 -18.29
CA ALA A 90 -18.88 41.78 -19.11
C ALA A 90 -18.29 40.80 -20.15
N ILE A 91 -18.17 39.52 -19.79
CA ILE A 91 -17.67 38.47 -20.67
C ILE A 91 -18.71 38.07 -21.74
N VAL A 92 -19.98 37.96 -21.34
CA VAL A 92 -21.09 37.55 -22.21
C VAL A 92 -21.61 38.74 -23.04
N SER A 93 -21.35 39.99 -22.64
CA SER A 93 -21.70 41.20 -23.39
C SER A 93 -20.89 41.44 -24.65
N VAL A 94 -19.88 40.61 -24.93
CA VAL A 94 -19.19 40.62 -26.22
C VAL A 94 -20.19 40.12 -27.27
N GLU A 95 -20.88 41.07 -27.91
CA GLU A 95 -21.88 40.87 -28.95
C GLU A 95 -21.31 40.09 -30.13
N LYS A 96 -21.30 38.77 -30.01
CA LYS A 96 -21.27 37.85 -31.12
C LYS A 96 -22.01 36.60 -30.71
N PHE A 97 -23.09 36.33 -31.42
CA PHE A 97 -23.86 35.09 -31.47
C PHE A 97 -23.00 33.86 -31.88
N GLU A 98 -21.67 33.95 -31.78
CA GLU A 98 -20.73 32.97 -32.29
C GLU A 98 -20.56 31.83 -31.30
N ALA A 99 -20.62 30.63 -31.88
CA ALA A 99 -20.56 29.34 -31.24
C ALA A 99 -19.23 29.13 -30.50
N ASN A 100 -19.16 29.51 -29.23
CA ASN A 100 -18.60 28.72 -28.12
C ASN A 100 -18.42 29.62 -26.88
N LEU A 101 -19.43 29.70 -26.01
CA LEU A 101 -19.21 30.23 -24.65
C LEU A 101 -18.08 29.47 -23.93
N PHE A 102 -17.81 28.24 -24.33
CA PHE A 102 -16.64 27.46 -23.92
C PHE A 102 -15.29 28.10 -24.26
N THR A 103 -15.10 28.63 -25.48
CA THR A 103 -13.84 29.28 -25.88
C THR A 103 -13.62 30.56 -25.09
N VAL A 104 -14.69 31.28 -24.77
CA VAL A 104 -14.64 32.49 -23.94
C VAL A 104 -14.32 32.18 -22.47
N VAL A 105 -14.88 31.10 -21.91
CA VAL A 105 -14.57 30.65 -20.55
C VAL A 105 -13.11 30.20 -20.43
N THR A 106 -12.61 29.48 -21.44
CA THR A 106 -11.22 28.99 -21.47
C THR A 106 -10.19 30.09 -21.71
N THR A 107 -10.46 31.05 -22.61
CA THR A 107 -9.54 32.19 -22.86
C THR A 107 -9.42 33.13 -21.66
N ASN A 108 -10.47 33.25 -20.86
CA ASN A 108 -10.46 34.05 -19.63
C ASN A 108 -10.05 33.25 -18.38
N ASN A 109 -9.60 32.01 -18.55
CA ASN A 109 -9.11 31.11 -17.48
C ASN A 109 -10.08 30.99 -16.29
N ILE A 110 -11.39 30.96 -16.57
CA ILE A 110 -12.42 30.86 -15.53
C ILE A 110 -12.51 29.41 -15.08
N LYS A 111 -12.30 29.16 -13.78
CA LYS A 111 -12.45 27.82 -13.20
C LYS A 111 -13.91 27.36 -13.28
N TYR A 112 -14.14 26.12 -13.72
CA TYR A 112 -15.50 25.56 -13.83
C TYR A 112 -16.26 25.52 -12.49
N GLY A 113 -15.59 25.35 -11.35
CA GLY A 113 -16.26 25.42 -10.05
C GLY A 113 -16.89 26.80 -9.77
N THR A 114 -16.18 27.88 -10.12
CA THR A 114 -16.71 29.26 -10.03
C THR A 114 -17.86 29.48 -11.01
N LEU A 115 -17.76 28.91 -12.20
CA LEU A 115 -18.82 28.93 -13.22
C LEU A 115 -20.09 28.24 -12.71
N LEU A 116 -19.94 27.03 -12.17
CA LEU A 116 -21.02 26.23 -11.63
C LEU A 116 -21.73 26.95 -10.48
N GLN A 117 -20.98 27.46 -9.50
CA GLN A 117 -21.57 28.16 -8.36
C GLN A 117 -22.37 29.40 -8.78
N SER A 118 -21.84 30.16 -9.74
CA SER A 118 -22.49 31.35 -10.27
C SER A 118 -23.84 31.00 -10.91
N PHE A 119 -23.87 30.01 -11.80
CA PHE A 119 -25.12 29.57 -12.42
C PHE A 119 -26.08 28.91 -11.43
N ALA A 120 -25.58 28.15 -10.46
CA ALA A 120 -26.41 27.58 -9.40
C ALA A 120 -27.10 28.68 -8.58
N ASN A 121 -26.36 29.72 -8.17
CA ASN A 121 -26.91 30.87 -7.45
C ASN A 121 -27.97 31.62 -8.27
N PHE A 122 -27.71 31.84 -9.57
CA PHE A 122 -28.69 32.44 -10.46
C PHE A 122 -29.97 31.61 -10.55
N VAL A 123 -29.84 30.31 -10.79
CA VAL A 123 -31.00 29.40 -10.87
C VAL A 123 -31.76 29.37 -9.54
N ALA A 124 -31.05 29.32 -8.41
CA ALA A 124 -31.65 29.38 -7.07
C ALA A 124 -32.42 30.69 -6.85
N HIS A 125 -31.85 31.83 -7.25
CA HIS A 125 -32.50 33.14 -7.16
C HIS A 125 -33.76 33.19 -8.04
N VAL A 126 -33.67 32.82 -9.32
CA VAL A 126 -34.83 32.76 -10.23
C VAL A 126 -35.92 31.84 -9.71
N ASN A 127 -35.55 30.70 -9.12
CA ASN A 127 -36.48 29.73 -8.58
C ASN A 127 -37.06 30.14 -7.22
N SER A 128 -36.43 31.08 -6.49
CA SER A 128 -37.00 31.63 -5.25
C SER A 128 -38.25 32.46 -5.50
N GLU A 129 -38.32 33.12 -6.67
CA GLU A 129 -39.46 33.95 -7.08
C GLU A 129 -40.56 33.13 -7.76
N ILE A 130 -40.25 31.91 -8.23
CA ILE A 130 -41.14 31.12 -9.09
C ILE A 130 -41.26 29.69 -8.55
N ARG A 131 -42.46 29.38 -8.02
CA ARG A 131 -42.73 28.11 -7.34
C ARG A 131 -43.17 26.96 -8.24
N VAL A 132 -43.49 27.22 -9.51
CA VAL A 132 -44.05 26.23 -10.45
C VAL A 132 -43.21 26.22 -11.73
N GLU A 133 -42.83 25.03 -12.21
CA GLU A 133 -41.87 24.85 -13.31
C GLU A 133 -40.57 25.63 -13.08
N THR A 134 -39.80 25.21 -12.08
CA THR A 134 -38.49 25.79 -11.77
C THR A 134 -37.53 25.63 -12.96
N LEU A 135 -36.69 26.63 -13.20
CA LEU A 135 -35.61 26.55 -14.17
C LEU A 135 -34.63 25.45 -13.75
N ASP A 136 -34.30 24.54 -14.67
CA ASP A 136 -33.33 23.48 -14.44
C ASP A 136 -31.91 23.93 -14.80
N LEU A 137 -30.98 23.78 -13.85
CA LEU A 137 -29.59 24.20 -14.02
C LEU A 137 -28.88 23.38 -15.11
N PHE A 138 -29.15 22.07 -15.22
CA PHE A 138 -28.57 21.24 -16.27
C PHE A 138 -29.04 21.71 -17.64
N ALA A 139 -30.35 21.98 -17.81
CA ALA A 139 -30.88 22.48 -19.08
C ALA A 139 -30.27 23.82 -19.49
N LEU A 140 -30.07 24.74 -18.52
CA LEU A 140 -29.42 26.02 -18.76
C LEU A 140 -27.96 25.85 -19.19
N LEU A 141 -27.19 25.02 -18.48
CA LEU A 141 -25.80 24.75 -18.83
C LEU A 141 -25.69 24.02 -20.18
N PHE A 142 -26.59 23.07 -20.46
CA PHE A 142 -26.64 22.34 -21.72
C PHE A 142 -26.93 23.26 -22.90
N ALA A 143 -27.88 24.17 -22.76
CA ALA A 143 -28.14 25.16 -23.79
C ALA A 143 -26.91 26.05 -24.05
N ARG A 144 -26.11 26.39 -23.03
CA ARG A 144 -24.96 27.30 -23.16
C ARG A 144 -23.67 26.66 -23.63
N PHE A 145 -23.37 25.49 -23.09
CA PHE A 145 -22.06 24.85 -23.22
C PHE A 145 -22.13 23.53 -24.01
N GLY A 146 -23.33 23.01 -24.27
CA GLY A 146 -23.52 21.73 -24.94
C GLY A 146 -23.16 20.53 -24.06
N GLN A 147 -23.56 19.34 -24.52
CA GLN A 147 -23.48 18.10 -23.72
C GLN A 147 -22.09 17.79 -23.17
N ARG A 148 -21.03 17.94 -23.99
CA ARG A 148 -19.65 17.55 -23.63
C ARG A 148 -19.12 18.32 -22.42
N HIS A 149 -19.44 19.60 -22.32
CA HIS A 149 -18.87 20.48 -21.31
C HIS A 149 -19.71 20.54 -20.03
N VAL A 150 -21.00 20.22 -20.11
CA VAL A 150 -21.87 20.20 -18.92
C VAL A 150 -21.43 19.17 -17.89
N ALA A 151 -21.00 17.98 -18.33
CA ALA A 151 -20.47 16.95 -17.45
C ALA A 151 -19.23 17.43 -16.68
N ASP A 152 -18.30 18.08 -17.37
CA ASP A 152 -17.13 18.70 -16.75
C ASP A 152 -17.54 19.78 -15.74
N ILE A 153 -18.45 20.67 -16.11
CA ILE A 153 -18.92 21.75 -15.23
C ILE A 153 -19.59 21.16 -13.98
N LEU A 154 -20.51 20.20 -14.14
CA LEU A 154 -21.26 19.59 -13.03
C LEU A 154 -20.43 18.66 -12.13
N THR A 155 -19.21 18.28 -12.57
CA THR A 155 -18.26 17.49 -11.79
C THR A 155 -17.04 18.29 -11.33
N SER A 156 -16.90 19.55 -11.75
CA SER A 156 -15.77 20.44 -11.41
C SER A 156 -15.80 21.01 -9.99
N GLY A 157 -16.85 20.74 -9.22
CA GLY A 157 -16.99 21.24 -7.87
C GLY A 157 -16.08 20.49 -6.90
N ASP A 158 -15.43 21.23 -6.00
CA ASP A 158 -14.97 20.68 -4.72
C ASP A 158 -16.17 20.06 -4.00
N SER A 159 -15.99 18.87 -3.44
CA SER A 159 -17.01 18.05 -2.76
C SER A 159 -17.73 18.78 -1.61
N THR A 160 -17.25 19.95 -1.22
CA THR A 160 -17.80 20.82 -0.16
C THR A 160 -19.05 21.58 -0.58
N LEU A 161 -19.31 21.73 -1.89
CA LEU A 161 -20.47 22.44 -2.42
C LEU A 161 -21.62 21.46 -2.73
N ILE A 162 -22.19 20.81 -1.70
CA ILE A 162 -23.44 20.04 -1.87
C ILE A 162 -24.62 21.02 -1.84
N ASP A 163 -24.81 21.76 -2.93
CA ASP A 163 -26.03 22.53 -3.18
C ASP A 163 -27.11 21.60 -3.78
N ARG A 164 -28.33 21.64 -3.24
CA ARG A 164 -29.50 20.91 -3.77
C ARG A 164 -29.74 21.18 -5.26
N THR A 165 -29.42 22.37 -5.74
CA THR A 165 -29.54 22.78 -7.14
C THR A 165 -28.58 22.01 -8.04
N ILE A 166 -27.35 21.80 -7.58
CA ILE A 166 -26.33 21.02 -8.31
C ILE A 166 -26.73 19.54 -8.34
N THR A 167 -27.15 18.97 -7.20
CA THR A 167 -27.63 17.58 -7.15
C THR A 167 -28.82 17.36 -8.09
N ARG A 168 -29.76 18.32 -8.16
CA ARG A 168 -30.88 18.28 -9.11
C ARG A 168 -30.38 18.30 -10.56
N ALA A 169 -29.41 19.15 -10.88
CA ALA A 169 -28.82 19.21 -12.21
C ALA A 169 -28.12 17.89 -12.61
N GLN A 170 -27.36 17.29 -11.69
CA GLN A 170 -26.73 15.97 -11.89
C GLN A 170 -27.78 14.88 -12.15
N ASN A 171 -28.89 14.87 -11.40
CA ASN A 171 -30.00 13.97 -11.66
C ASN A 171 -30.66 14.23 -13.04
N SER A 172 -30.87 15.48 -13.42
CA SER A 172 -31.39 15.85 -14.75
C SER A 172 -30.46 15.36 -15.87
N GLN A 173 -29.14 15.47 -15.69
CA GLN A 173 -28.14 14.92 -16.61
C GLN A 173 -28.22 13.40 -16.73
N ILE A 174 -28.32 12.68 -15.60
CA ILE A 174 -28.50 11.22 -15.58
C ILE A 174 -29.77 10.83 -16.34
N GLN A 175 -30.90 11.49 -16.03
CA GLN A 175 -32.18 11.22 -16.69
C GLN A 175 -32.11 11.48 -18.20
N PHE A 176 -31.39 12.53 -18.62
CA PHE A 176 -31.14 12.79 -20.03
C PHE A 176 -30.38 11.61 -20.68
N TRP A 177 -29.30 11.13 -20.06
CA TRP A 177 -28.55 9.98 -20.59
C TRP A 177 -29.40 8.71 -20.70
N ILE A 178 -30.22 8.41 -19.68
CA ILE A 178 -31.13 7.27 -19.64
C ILE A 178 -32.19 7.38 -20.76
N ARG A 179 -32.85 8.53 -20.90
CA ARG A 179 -33.86 8.77 -21.95
C ARG A 179 -33.27 8.64 -23.35
N LYS A 180 -32.04 9.11 -23.56
CA LYS A 180 -31.31 9.00 -24.82
C LYS A 180 -30.71 7.62 -25.06
N LYS A 181 -30.81 6.69 -24.10
CA LYS A 181 -30.16 5.36 -24.14
C LYS A 181 -28.67 5.49 -24.44
N THR A 182 -28.02 6.47 -23.79
CA THR A 182 -26.60 6.72 -23.97
C THR A 182 -25.82 5.49 -23.53
N LEU A 183 -24.85 5.06 -24.35
CA LEU A 183 -24.04 3.89 -24.03
C LEU A 183 -23.21 4.17 -22.77
N LEU A 184 -22.98 3.11 -21.99
CA LEU A 184 -22.22 3.20 -20.75
C LEU A 184 -20.81 3.77 -20.96
N ASP A 185 -20.15 3.34 -22.03
CA ASP A 185 -18.81 3.81 -22.40
C ASP A 185 -18.80 5.30 -22.77
N ASP A 186 -19.87 5.79 -23.40
CA ASP A 186 -20.00 7.21 -23.72
C ASP A 186 -20.22 8.04 -22.45
N VAL A 187 -20.95 7.50 -21.47
CA VAL A 187 -21.12 8.15 -20.16
C VAL A 187 -19.76 8.24 -19.45
N ILE A 188 -19.01 7.14 -19.34
CA ILE A 188 -17.67 7.11 -18.72
C ILE A 188 -16.74 8.14 -19.36
N LYS A 189 -16.66 8.17 -20.69
CA LYS A 189 -15.85 9.15 -21.44
C LYS A 189 -16.34 10.59 -21.24
N SER A 190 -17.65 10.80 -21.14
CA SER A 190 -18.21 12.15 -20.96
C SER A 190 -17.85 12.76 -19.61
N ILE A 191 -17.68 11.94 -18.57
CA ILE A 191 -17.22 12.36 -17.24
C ILE A 191 -15.72 12.10 -17.04
N LYS A 192 -15.02 11.65 -18.09
CA LYS A 192 -13.60 11.29 -18.15
C LYS A 192 -13.12 10.39 -17.01
N LEU A 193 -13.94 9.39 -16.65
CA LEU A 193 -13.52 8.33 -15.73
C LEU A 193 -12.66 7.27 -16.42
N ASP A 194 -12.38 7.38 -17.72
CA ASP A 194 -11.44 6.56 -18.49
C ASP A 194 -9.99 7.09 -18.48
N ASN A 195 -9.74 8.21 -17.81
CA ASN A 195 -8.42 8.82 -17.68
C ASN A 195 -8.02 8.97 -16.20
N GLU A 196 -6.92 8.34 -15.80
CA GLU A 196 -6.41 8.34 -14.43
C GLU A 196 -6.19 9.74 -13.86
N ASN A 197 -5.65 10.67 -14.67
CA ASN A 197 -5.32 12.04 -14.24
C ASN A 197 -6.57 12.89 -13.94
N GLU A 198 -7.73 12.41 -14.36
CA GLU A 198 -9.02 13.08 -14.31
C GLU A 198 -10.01 12.32 -13.40
N PHE A 199 -9.53 11.26 -12.73
CA PHE A 199 -10.30 10.41 -11.82
C PHE A 199 -10.50 11.12 -10.48
N THR A 200 -11.68 11.71 -10.27
CA THR A 200 -11.99 12.47 -9.05
C THR A 200 -13.21 11.91 -8.32
N TYR A 201 -13.31 12.19 -7.02
CA TYR A 201 -14.45 11.80 -6.19
C TYR A 201 -15.79 12.28 -6.77
N SER A 202 -15.86 13.53 -7.22
CA SER A 202 -17.09 14.13 -7.79
C SER A 202 -17.55 13.40 -9.05
N ARG A 203 -16.62 12.95 -9.90
CA ARG A 203 -16.93 12.18 -11.11
C ARG A 203 -17.35 10.76 -10.80
N LEU A 204 -16.63 10.10 -9.90
CA LEU A 204 -16.98 8.77 -9.42
C LEU A 204 -18.37 8.76 -8.78
N LYS A 205 -18.69 9.78 -7.97
CA LYS A 205 -20.02 9.93 -7.35
C LYS A 205 -21.13 10.05 -8.40
N LEU A 206 -20.94 10.88 -9.43
CA LEU A 206 -21.91 11.01 -10.53
C LEU A 206 -22.11 9.68 -11.27
N PHE A 207 -21.03 8.93 -11.49
CA PHE A 207 -21.08 7.60 -12.07
C PHE A 207 -21.86 6.60 -11.21
N LEU A 208 -21.61 6.56 -9.90
CA LEU A 208 -22.32 5.67 -8.98
C LEU A 208 -23.83 6.00 -8.94
N MET A 209 -24.19 7.29 -8.95
CA MET A 209 -25.58 7.72 -9.07
C MET A 209 -26.19 7.26 -10.40
N TYR A 210 -25.46 7.40 -11.50
CA TYR A 210 -25.91 6.93 -12.82
C TYR A 210 -26.16 5.42 -12.83
N ILE A 211 -25.23 4.60 -12.31
CA ILE A 211 -25.39 3.13 -12.27
C ILE A 211 -26.61 2.74 -11.43
N SER A 212 -26.86 3.41 -10.30
CA SER A 212 -28.06 3.17 -9.50
C SER A 212 -29.33 3.39 -10.32
N VAL A 213 -29.46 4.53 -10.99
CA VAL A 213 -30.64 4.85 -11.81
C VAL A 213 -30.75 3.94 -13.03
N TYR A 214 -29.62 3.60 -13.65
CA TYR A 214 -29.57 2.66 -14.77
C TYR A 214 -30.11 1.29 -14.37
N ASN A 215 -29.64 0.72 -13.26
CA ASN A 215 -30.06 -0.59 -12.77
C ASN A 215 -31.54 -0.59 -12.35
N ASP A 216 -32.02 0.49 -11.73
CA ASP A 216 -33.43 0.63 -11.38
C ASP A 216 -34.35 0.68 -12.62
N THR A 217 -33.86 1.30 -13.70
CA THR A 217 -34.59 1.44 -14.96
C THR A 217 -34.55 0.16 -15.79
N PHE A 218 -33.40 -0.51 -15.85
CA PHE A 218 -33.13 -1.67 -16.71
C PHE A 218 -32.89 -2.94 -15.87
N LYS A 219 -33.82 -3.29 -14.98
CA LYS A 219 -33.70 -4.36 -13.97
C LYS A 219 -33.22 -5.73 -14.48
N SER A 220 -33.38 -6.05 -15.77
CA SER A 220 -32.90 -7.31 -16.36
C SER A 220 -31.40 -7.31 -16.66
N ASN A 221 -30.77 -6.13 -16.72
CA ASN A 221 -29.39 -5.93 -17.15
C ASN A 221 -28.60 -5.16 -16.06
N THR A 222 -28.71 -5.60 -14.81
CA THR A 222 -28.00 -5.00 -13.68
C THR A 222 -26.48 -5.05 -13.93
N VAL A 223 -25.83 -3.89 -13.83
CA VAL A 223 -24.38 -3.75 -13.98
C VAL A 223 -23.76 -3.33 -12.66
N MET A 224 -22.65 -3.96 -12.30
CA MET A 224 -21.85 -3.57 -11.13
C MET A 224 -20.89 -2.45 -11.51
N PRO A 225 -20.75 -1.38 -10.70
CA PRO A 225 -19.82 -0.29 -11.00
C PRO A 225 -18.38 -0.76 -11.28
N TYR A 226 -17.89 -1.75 -10.51
CA TYR A 226 -16.58 -2.35 -10.68
C TYR A 226 -16.39 -2.90 -12.11
N SER A 227 -17.30 -3.76 -12.58
CA SER A 227 -17.22 -4.41 -13.91
C SER A 227 -17.21 -3.41 -15.07
N VAL A 228 -17.66 -2.18 -14.85
CA VAL A 228 -17.56 -1.10 -15.84
C VAL A 228 -16.15 -0.51 -15.83
N LEU A 229 -15.63 -0.19 -14.65
CA LEU A 229 -14.33 0.45 -14.47
C LEU A 229 -13.17 -0.51 -14.79
N GLU A 230 -13.35 -1.80 -14.57
CA GLU A 230 -12.40 -2.86 -14.92
C GLU A 230 -12.09 -2.92 -16.43
N LYS A 231 -12.99 -2.41 -17.29
CA LYS A 231 -12.71 -2.29 -18.73
C LYS A 231 -11.64 -1.24 -19.07
N TYR A 232 -11.41 -0.29 -18.15
CA TYR A 232 -10.53 0.86 -18.35
C TYR A 232 -9.26 0.75 -17.51
N TYR A 233 -9.33 0.06 -16.37
CA TYR A 233 -8.24 -0.01 -15.41
C TYR A 233 -7.94 -1.44 -15.01
N HIS A 234 -6.64 -1.75 -14.95
CA HIS A 234 -6.16 -2.92 -14.24
C HIS A 234 -6.58 -2.84 -12.75
N PRO A 235 -6.92 -3.96 -12.08
CA PRO A 235 -7.37 -3.94 -10.67
C PRO A 235 -6.46 -3.13 -9.74
N LEU A 236 -5.13 -3.25 -9.90
CA LEU A 236 -4.13 -2.50 -9.13
C LEU A 236 -4.21 -0.98 -9.33
N ILE A 237 -4.46 -0.55 -10.56
CA ILE A 237 -4.60 0.86 -10.91
C ILE A 237 -5.89 1.40 -10.31
N LEU A 238 -6.99 0.66 -10.44
CA LEU A 238 -8.28 1.06 -9.89
C LEU A 238 -8.26 1.18 -8.36
N ALA A 239 -7.64 0.21 -7.69
CA ALA A 239 -7.48 0.23 -6.24
C ALA A 239 -6.73 1.48 -5.76
N SER A 240 -5.60 1.78 -6.40
CA SER A 240 -4.78 2.94 -6.01
C SER A 240 -5.53 4.26 -6.23
N LEU A 241 -6.25 4.40 -7.34
CA LEU A 241 -7.12 5.56 -7.57
C LEU A 241 -8.19 5.71 -6.49
N LEU A 242 -8.82 4.59 -6.06
CA LEU A 242 -9.88 4.63 -5.05
C LEU A 242 -9.36 4.95 -3.65
N TYR A 243 -8.18 4.47 -3.27
CA TYR A 243 -7.58 4.76 -1.96
C TYR A 243 -7.08 6.20 -1.82
N GLU A 244 -6.81 6.89 -2.93
CA GLU A 244 -6.49 8.32 -2.93
C GLU A 244 -7.73 9.21 -2.72
N LEU A 245 -8.93 8.67 -2.90
CA LEU A 245 -10.17 9.43 -2.68
C LEU A 245 -10.51 9.54 -1.19
N PRO A 246 -11.25 10.59 -0.78
CA PRO A 246 -11.74 10.70 0.59
C PRO A 246 -12.58 9.48 0.99
N LYS A 247 -12.29 8.89 2.16
CA LYS A 247 -13.10 7.80 2.74
C LYS A 247 -14.56 8.27 2.86
N SER A 248 -15.48 7.56 2.22
CA SER A 248 -16.92 7.87 2.26
C SER A 248 -17.73 6.58 2.25
N SER A 249 -18.87 6.57 2.95
CA SER A 249 -19.73 5.38 3.07
C SER A 249 -20.31 4.94 1.72
N GLU A 250 -20.44 5.87 0.77
CA GLU A 250 -20.85 5.59 -0.61
C GLU A 250 -19.80 4.77 -1.38
N LEU A 251 -18.51 4.93 -1.07
CA LEU A 251 -17.42 4.22 -1.73
C LEU A 251 -17.11 2.86 -1.10
N GLU A 252 -17.49 2.63 0.16
CA GLU A 252 -17.14 1.41 0.90
C GLU A 252 -17.46 0.12 0.14
N LYS A 253 -18.63 0.06 -0.52
CA LYS A 253 -19.02 -1.14 -1.28
C LYS A 253 -18.12 -1.35 -2.51
N LEU A 254 -17.75 -0.29 -3.20
CA LEU A 254 -16.88 -0.36 -4.37
C LEU A 254 -15.45 -0.72 -3.96
N VAL A 255 -14.94 -0.11 -2.88
CA VAL A 255 -13.60 -0.40 -2.34
C VAL A 255 -13.51 -1.86 -1.91
N LYS A 256 -14.50 -2.38 -1.16
CA LYS A 256 -14.53 -3.80 -0.76
C LYS A 256 -14.57 -4.74 -1.95
N GLN A 257 -15.32 -4.40 -3.00
CA GLN A 257 -15.35 -5.22 -4.21
C GLN A 257 -13.97 -5.25 -4.88
N VAL A 258 -13.30 -4.10 -4.98
CA VAL A 258 -11.94 -4.01 -5.52
C VAL A 258 -10.92 -4.77 -4.68
N GLU A 259 -11.06 -4.78 -3.34
CA GLU A 259 -10.22 -5.59 -2.45
C GLU A 259 -10.37 -7.09 -2.74
N ILE A 260 -11.61 -7.58 -2.85
CA ILE A 260 -11.89 -8.97 -3.20
C ILE A 260 -11.29 -9.32 -4.57
N ASP A 261 -11.48 -8.46 -5.57
CA ASP A 261 -10.99 -8.72 -6.93
C ASP A 261 -9.46 -8.65 -7.01
N LEU A 262 -8.81 -7.83 -6.17
CA LEU A 262 -7.36 -7.80 -6.01
C LEU A 262 -6.82 -9.06 -5.35
N GLU A 263 -7.44 -9.52 -4.27
CA GLU A 263 -7.10 -10.80 -3.64
C GLU A 263 -7.23 -11.94 -4.65
N ASP A 264 -8.36 -12.01 -5.37
CA ASP A 264 -8.60 -12.99 -6.43
C ASP A 264 -7.58 -12.87 -7.57
N PHE A 265 -7.14 -11.66 -7.91
CA PHE A 265 -6.10 -11.44 -8.91
C PHE A 265 -4.75 -11.99 -8.45
N PHE A 266 -4.36 -11.68 -7.21
CA PHE A 266 -3.12 -12.21 -6.65
C PHE A 266 -3.14 -13.73 -6.53
N GLU A 267 -4.28 -14.31 -6.16
CA GLU A 267 -4.43 -15.77 -6.07
C GLU A 267 -4.42 -16.46 -7.43
N ARG A 268 -5.10 -15.91 -8.44
CA ARG A 268 -5.18 -16.52 -9.78
C ARG A 268 -3.89 -16.43 -10.57
N THR A 269 -3.07 -15.42 -10.32
CA THR A 269 -1.82 -15.23 -11.04
C THR A 269 -0.73 -16.20 -10.59
N ASP A 270 -0.78 -16.68 -9.34
CA ASP A 270 0.21 -17.58 -8.72
C ASP A 270 1.66 -17.13 -8.99
N LEU A 271 1.88 -15.81 -9.01
CA LEU A 271 3.18 -15.20 -9.26
C LEU A 271 3.94 -15.02 -7.95
N PRO A 272 5.28 -15.17 -7.95
CA PRO A 272 6.11 -14.86 -6.80
C PRO A 272 5.90 -13.40 -6.33
N PRO A 273 5.94 -13.13 -5.02
CA PRO A 273 5.63 -11.79 -4.47
C PRO A 273 6.54 -10.68 -5.00
N GLU A 274 7.79 -10.98 -5.33
CA GLU A 274 8.72 -10.03 -5.96
C GLU A 274 8.29 -9.64 -7.38
N THR A 275 7.82 -10.61 -8.17
CA THR A 275 7.28 -10.33 -9.51
C THR A 275 5.99 -9.53 -9.39
N MET A 276 5.14 -9.87 -8.43
CA MET A 276 3.91 -9.13 -8.16
C MET A 276 4.19 -7.68 -7.73
N PHE A 277 5.21 -7.48 -6.90
CA PHE A 277 5.66 -6.14 -6.49
C PHE A 277 6.06 -5.29 -7.70
N GLY A 278 6.74 -5.88 -8.69
CA GLY A 278 7.09 -5.23 -9.95
C GLY A 278 5.89 -4.85 -10.83
N LEU A 279 4.70 -5.41 -10.60
CA LEU A 279 3.46 -5.05 -11.29
C LEU A 279 2.68 -3.92 -10.59
N LEU A 280 3.06 -3.55 -9.36
CA LEU A 280 2.40 -2.47 -8.64
C LEU A 280 2.63 -1.13 -9.37
N PRO A 281 1.61 -0.26 -9.45
CA PRO A 281 1.75 1.08 -10.01
C PRO A 281 2.91 1.84 -9.35
N SER A 282 3.65 2.65 -10.11
CA SER A 282 4.84 3.33 -9.56
C SER A 282 4.53 4.23 -8.37
N ARG A 283 3.35 4.85 -8.38
CA ARG A 283 2.82 5.63 -7.25
C ARG A 283 2.79 4.85 -5.91
N CYS A 284 2.66 3.53 -5.92
CA CYS A 284 2.65 2.70 -4.71
C CYS A 284 4.01 2.66 -4.01
N TYR A 285 5.13 2.88 -4.73
CA TYR A 285 6.47 2.94 -4.14
C TYR A 285 7.16 4.30 -4.32
N GLU A 286 6.64 5.23 -5.13
CA GLU A 286 7.08 6.63 -5.07
C GLU A 286 6.58 7.32 -3.80
N LYS A 287 5.40 6.90 -3.33
CA LYS A 287 4.84 7.32 -2.07
C LYS A 287 5.66 6.70 -0.93
N LYS A 288 6.31 7.54 -0.14
CA LYS A 288 7.04 7.13 1.07
C LYS A 288 6.10 6.80 2.24
N GLU A 289 5.01 6.08 1.96
CA GLU A 289 3.99 5.66 2.91
C GLU A 289 3.43 4.31 2.47
N PHE A 290 3.19 3.39 3.41
CA PHE A 290 2.46 2.17 3.10
C PHE A 290 0.97 2.43 3.00
N ASP A 291 0.30 1.65 2.17
CA ASP A 291 -1.12 1.75 1.91
C ASP A 291 -1.81 0.38 1.97
N GLN A 292 -3.10 0.38 1.65
CA GLN A 292 -3.92 -0.82 1.64
C GLN A 292 -3.50 -1.84 0.56
N ILE A 293 -2.91 -1.38 -0.56
CA ILE A 293 -2.34 -2.27 -1.58
C ILE A 293 -1.12 -3.00 -1.01
N THR A 294 -0.27 -2.29 -0.27
CA THR A 294 0.88 -2.88 0.42
C THR A 294 0.44 -3.97 1.39
N ARG A 295 -0.65 -3.72 2.16
CA ARG A 295 -1.25 -4.72 3.06
C ARG A 295 -1.65 -5.98 2.30
N LEU A 296 -2.42 -5.84 1.23
CA LEU A 296 -2.90 -6.96 0.42
C LEU A 296 -1.75 -7.72 -0.26
N TRP A 297 -0.72 -7.02 -0.75
CA TRP A 297 0.49 -7.63 -1.30
C TRP A 297 1.23 -8.46 -0.24
N LEU A 298 1.38 -7.94 0.98
CA LEU A 298 2.04 -8.65 2.09
C LEU A 298 1.24 -9.89 2.52
N GLU A 299 -0.09 -9.77 2.63
CA GLU A 299 -1.00 -10.88 2.96
C GLU A 299 -0.95 -11.97 1.88
N SER A 300 -1.03 -11.57 0.61
CA SER A 300 -0.91 -12.48 -0.53
C SER A 300 0.45 -13.17 -0.57
N GLY A 301 1.56 -12.43 -0.40
CA GLY A 301 2.88 -13.03 -0.41
C GLY A 301 3.13 -13.99 0.75
N THR A 302 2.51 -13.72 1.90
CA THR A 302 2.51 -14.65 3.05
C THR A 302 1.75 -15.93 2.73
N LYS A 303 0.59 -15.83 2.07
CA LYS A 303 -0.18 -16.99 1.61
C LYS A 303 0.60 -17.80 0.57
N PHE A 304 1.18 -17.12 -0.43
CA PHE A 304 2.03 -17.75 -1.45
C PHE A 304 3.19 -18.52 -0.82
N HIS A 305 3.94 -17.92 0.11
CA HIS A 305 5.05 -18.60 0.78
C HIS A 305 4.61 -19.86 1.54
N LYS A 306 3.44 -19.80 2.19
CA LYS A 306 2.86 -20.95 2.89
C LYS A 306 2.51 -22.10 1.93
N ASP A 307 1.99 -21.77 0.75
CA ASP A 307 1.62 -22.74 -0.29
C ASP A 307 2.85 -23.24 -1.07
N HIS A 308 3.95 -22.48 -1.05
CA HIS A 308 5.23 -22.79 -1.71
C HIS A 308 6.43 -22.75 -0.73
N PRO A 309 6.57 -23.71 0.21
CA PRO A 309 7.57 -23.64 1.29
C PRO A 309 9.05 -23.63 0.86
N SER A 310 9.32 -23.97 -0.40
CA SER A 310 10.67 -23.93 -0.99
C SER A 310 11.09 -22.53 -1.47
N THR A 311 10.14 -21.60 -1.55
CA THR A 311 10.39 -20.20 -1.93
C THR A 311 10.57 -19.36 -0.69
N THR A 312 11.44 -18.34 -0.74
CA THR A 312 11.54 -17.34 0.33
C THR A 312 10.68 -16.14 0.00
N PHE A 313 10.03 -15.55 1.00
CA PHE A 313 9.38 -14.26 0.87
C PHE A 313 10.03 -13.29 1.84
N GLU A 314 10.75 -12.30 1.30
CA GLU A 314 11.58 -11.35 2.06
C GLU A 314 11.09 -9.92 1.81
N PRO A 315 9.93 -9.52 2.39
CA PRO A 315 9.27 -8.25 2.08
C PRO A 315 10.19 -7.03 2.18
N ILE A 316 11.00 -6.92 3.23
CA ILE A 316 11.91 -5.79 3.43
C ILE A 316 13.04 -5.78 2.42
N ARG A 317 13.50 -6.94 1.92
CA ARG A 317 14.52 -6.99 0.86
C ARG A 317 13.92 -6.54 -0.47
N ILE A 318 12.69 -6.95 -0.76
CA ILE A 318 11.94 -6.48 -1.94
C ILE A 318 11.72 -4.97 -1.87
N LEU A 319 11.23 -4.46 -0.73
CA LEU A 319 11.04 -3.02 -0.51
C LEU A 319 12.36 -2.23 -0.56
N ASN A 320 13.48 -2.85 -0.15
CA ASN A 320 14.80 -2.23 -0.24
C ASN A 320 15.31 -2.03 -1.68
N THR A 321 14.65 -2.60 -2.68
CA THR A 321 14.97 -2.34 -4.11
C THR A 321 14.57 -0.94 -4.55
N VAL A 322 13.64 -0.31 -3.84
CA VAL A 322 13.06 1.02 -4.17
C VAL A 322 13.21 2.05 -3.04
N HIS A 323 13.46 1.60 -1.82
CA HIS A 323 13.64 2.45 -0.63
C HIS A 323 14.90 2.07 0.13
N ASP A 324 15.56 3.05 0.77
CA ASP A 324 16.60 2.73 1.76
C ASP A 324 15.97 2.37 3.13
N ASP A 325 16.75 1.72 4.00
CA ASP A 325 16.30 1.33 5.35
C ASP A 325 15.80 2.55 6.16
N GLY A 326 16.34 3.76 5.92
CA GLY A 326 15.91 4.99 6.61
C GLY A 326 14.48 5.39 6.24
N ALA A 327 14.17 5.39 4.94
CA ALA A 327 12.83 5.62 4.42
C ALA A 327 11.85 4.53 4.89
N LEU A 328 12.27 3.26 4.87
CA LEU A 328 11.45 2.14 5.35
C LEU A 328 11.13 2.26 6.84
N ILE A 329 12.06 2.71 7.67
CA ILE A 329 11.79 2.98 9.09
C ILE A 329 10.70 4.04 9.24
N ASP A 330 10.79 5.14 8.50
CA ASP A 330 9.79 6.20 8.56
C ASP A 330 8.41 5.69 8.12
N MET A 331 8.35 4.90 7.04
CA MET A 331 7.13 4.25 6.54
C MET A 331 6.52 3.29 7.56
N ILE A 332 7.34 2.44 8.19
CA ILE A 332 6.91 1.50 9.24
C ILE A 332 6.34 2.27 10.44
N LEU A 333 7.01 3.34 10.88
CA LEU A 333 6.55 4.15 12.02
C LEU A 333 5.28 4.94 11.71
N MET A 334 5.06 5.32 10.45
CA MET A 334 3.83 5.95 10.00
C MET A 334 2.68 4.94 9.97
N ALA A 335 2.88 3.78 9.37
CA ALA A 335 1.90 2.69 9.34
C ALA A 335 1.54 2.19 10.75
N ALA A 336 2.48 2.21 11.70
CA ALA A 336 2.21 1.84 13.10
C ALA A 336 1.21 2.78 13.82
N LYS A 337 0.97 4.00 13.28
CA LYS A 337 -0.02 4.95 13.80
C LYS A 337 -1.40 4.76 13.18
N ASP A 338 -1.49 4.05 12.07
CA ASP A 338 -2.74 3.72 11.39
C ASP A 338 -3.27 2.37 11.93
N ASN A 339 -4.53 2.33 12.35
CA ASN A 339 -5.13 1.11 12.88
C ASN A 339 -5.27 0.01 11.82
N ASP A 340 -5.47 0.38 10.56
CA ASP A 340 -5.65 -0.55 9.44
C ASP A 340 -4.29 -1.13 8.98
N LEU A 341 -3.18 -0.41 9.22
CA LEU A 341 -1.83 -0.81 8.78
C LEU A 341 -0.89 -1.22 9.93
N LYS A 342 -1.38 -1.21 11.18
CA LYS A 342 -0.56 -1.57 12.35
C LYS A 342 0.05 -2.97 12.23
N HIS A 343 -0.72 -3.94 11.73
CA HIS A 343 -0.22 -5.30 11.53
C HIS A 343 0.92 -5.33 10.49
N VAL A 344 0.77 -4.61 9.37
CA VAL A 344 1.81 -4.46 8.34
C VAL A 344 3.09 -3.89 8.96
N ALA A 345 2.97 -2.82 9.76
CA ALA A 345 4.11 -2.22 10.44
C ALA A 345 4.81 -3.20 11.39
N GLU A 346 4.06 -4.01 12.14
CA GLU A 346 4.62 -5.01 13.04
C GLU A 346 5.38 -6.10 12.28
N VAL A 347 4.80 -6.64 11.21
CA VAL A 347 5.44 -7.66 10.36
C VAL A 347 6.72 -7.11 9.73
N LEU A 348 6.64 -5.97 9.06
CA LEU A 348 7.79 -5.36 8.37
C LEU A 348 8.88 -4.93 9.36
N LYS A 349 8.52 -4.47 10.57
CA LYS A 349 9.51 -4.20 11.62
C LYS A 349 10.27 -5.45 12.02
N ARG A 350 9.58 -6.60 12.16
CA ARG A 350 10.23 -7.87 12.50
C ARG A 350 11.17 -8.32 11.39
N ASP A 351 10.71 -8.27 10.15
CA ASP A 351 11.52 -8.63 8.98
C ASP A 351 12.76 -7.72 8.85
N LEU A 352 12.62 -6.41 9.11
CA LEU A 352 13.75 -5.48 9.12
C LEU A 352 14.78 -5.83 10.20
N TRP A 353 14.33 -6.21 11.39
CA TRP A 353 15.22 -6.65 12.46
C TRP A 353 15.91 -7.98 12.17
N SER A 354 15.23 -8.90 11.48
CA SER A 354 15.85 -10.14 11.00
C SER A 354 16.93 -9.85 9.96
N LYS A 355 16.61 -9.02 8.95
CA LYS A 355 17.58 -8.52 7.97
C LYS A 355 18.79 -7.91 8.65
N TRP A 356 18.63 -7.01 9.63
CA TRP A 356 19.77 -6.41 10.34
C TRP A 356 20.62 -7.43 11.06
N THR A 357 20.00 -8.42 11.70
CA THR A 357 20.70 -9.49 12.41
C THR A 357 21.52 -10.34 11.44
N ASN A 358 20.94 -10.71 10.29
CA ASN A 358 21.60 -11.51 9.27
C ASN A 358 22.68 -10.73 8.52
N ASP A 359 22.44 -9.45 8.20
CA ASP A 359 23.41 -8.57 7.52
C ASP A 359 24.62 -8.24 8.42
N TRP A 360 24.45 -8.23 9.75
CA TRP A 360 25.56 -8.01 10.69
C TRP A 360 26.67 -9.07 10.52
N LYS A 361 26.30 -10.33 10.22
CA LYS A 361 27.23 -11.44 9.89
C LYS A 361 28.24 -11.07 8.79
N HIS A 362 27.95 -10.07 7.96
CA HIS A 362 28.75 -9.72 6.79
C HIS A 362 29.58 -8.45 6.93
N LYS A 363 29.25 -7.53 7.84
CA LYS A 363 29.83 -6.17 7.84
C LYS A 363 30.53 -5.75 9.13
N HIS A 364 30.43 -6.50 10.23
CA HIS A 364 31.12 -6.19 11.51
C HIS A 364 30.91 -4.78 12.04
N LYS A 365 29.84 -4.13 11.60
CA LYS A 365 29.45 -2.77 11.96
C LYS A 365 27.95 -2.78 12.22
N SER A 366 27.53 -2.06 13.26
CA SER A 366 26.13 -1.69 13.46
C SER A 366 25.57 -1.21 12.11
N PRO A 367 24.34 -1.58 11.73
CA PRO A 367 23.75 -1.08 10.50
C PRO A 367 23.87 0.44 10.50
N ASP A 368 24.53 0.99 9.48
CA ASP A 368 24.68 2.43 9.27
C ASP A 368 23.38 2.94 8.67
N VAL A 369 22.32 2.91 9.48
CA VAL A 369 20.94 3.22 9.08
C VAL A 369 20.63 4.72 9.15
N GLY A 370 21.67 5.56 9.26
CA GLY A 370 21.55 7.01 9.34
C GLY A 370 21.36 7.55 10.76
N THR A 371 21.15 8.87 10.87
CA THR A 371 21.20 9.61 12.14
C THR A 371 19.88 10.23 12.59
N SER A 372 18.78 9.93 11.89
CA SER A 372 17.45 10.49 12.22
C SER A 372 16.98 10.02 13.60
N ASN A 373 16.07 10.77 14.23
CA ASN A 373 15.51 10.40 15.53
C ASN A 373 14.70 9.10 15.45
N ASN A 374 13.99 8.88 14.34
CA ASN A 374 13.24 7.68 14.07
C ASN A 374 14.16 6.45 13.97
N VAL A 375 15.28 6.58 13.25
CA VAL A 375 16.31 5.53 13.17
C VAL A 375 16.87 5.21 14.56
N LYS A 376 17.24 6.23 15.34
CA LYS A 376 17.76 6.04 16.71
C LYS A 376 16.75 5.32 17.61
N SER A 377 15.46 5.65 17.48
CA SER A 377 14.38 4.98 18.20
C SER A 377 14.26 3.52 17.75
N MET A 378 14.24 3.24 16.45
CA MET A 378 14.15 1.89 15.91
C MET A 378 15.33 1.01 16.34
N VAL A 379 16.55 1.56 16.33
CA VAL A 379 17.75 0.86 16.82
C VAL A 379 17.67 0.56 18.32
N LYS A 380 17.11 1.48 19.13
CA LYS A 380 16.87 1.24 20.55
C LYS A 380 15.84 0.12 20.77
N ASP A 381 14.76 0.11 19.99
CA ASP A 381 13.74 -0.93 20.06
C ASP A 381 14.30 -2.29 19.64
N TYR A 382 15.12 -2.33 18.59
CA TYR A 382 15.85 -3.51 18.15
C TYR A 382 16.75 -4.07 19.25
N ARG A 383 17.57 -3.23 19.90
CA ARG A 383 18.41 -3.65 21.04
C ARG A 383 17.59 -4.17 22.22
N THR A 384 16.45 -3.55 22.49
CA THR A 384 15.53 -4.01 23.53
C THR A 384 14.99 -5.38 23.20
N TRP A 385 14.57 -5.60 21.95
CA TRP A 385 14.12 -6.90 21.46
C TRP A 385 15.20 -7.98 21.57
N LEU A 386 16.44 -7.69 21.17
CA LEU A 386 17.57 -8.61 21.33
C LEU A 386 17.78 -9.02 22.79
N ASN A 387 17.74 -8.05 23.71
CA ASN A 387 17.83 -8.32 25.16
C ASN A 387 16.67 -9.19 25.66
N THR A 388 15.46 -8.99 25.15
CA THR A 388 14.30 -9.84 25.46
C THR A 388 14.50 -11.26 24.95
N ILE A 389 15.02 -11.43 23.72
CA ILE A 389 15.34 -12.76 23.19
C ILE A 389 16.34 -13.46 24.10
N ARG A 390 17.49 -12.83 24.37
CA ARG A 390 18.53 -13.41 25.22
C ARG A 390 17.99 -13.82 26.59
N SER A 391 17.20 -12.97 27.23
CA SER A 391 16.58 -13.29 28.52
C SER A 391 15.62 -14.49 28.42
N SER A 392 14.87 -14.59 27.31
CA SER A 392 13.94 -15.70 27.08
C SER A 392 14.63 -17.02 26.74
N MET A 393 15.84 -17.00 26.18
CA MET A 393 16.63 -18.19 25.86
C MET A 393 17.02 -19.01 27.10
N ARG A 394 17.06 -18.38 28.29
CA ARG A 394 17.22 -19.11 29.56
C ARG A 394 15.98 -19.96 29.90
N GLY A 395 14.78 -19.49 29.55
CA GLY A 395 13.53 -20.10 29.97
C GLY A 395 13.43 -20.21 31.50
N ASN A 396 12.99 -21.38 31.97
CA ASN A 396 12.91 -21.72 33.40
C ASN A 396 14.19 -22.34 33.96
N TYR A 397 15.28 -22.38 33.18
CA TYR A 397 16.53 -22.97 33.59
C TYR A 397 17.17 -22.18 34.75
N ARG A 398 17.46 -22.87 35.85
CA ARG A 398 18.04 -22.26 37.06
C ARG A 398 19.55 -22.21 36.92
N LEU A 399 20.07 -21.01 36.67
CA LEU A 399 21.50 -20.72 36.71
C LEU A 399 21.91 -20.30 38.12
N GLU A 400 23.10 -20.72 38.55
CA GLU A 400 23.77 -20.13 39.70
C GLU A 400 23.95 -18.62 39.49
N GLU A 401 23.94 -17.84 40.58
CA GLU A 401 23.85 -16.36 40.50
C GLU A 401 25.05 -15.73 39.76
N ASN A 402 26.24 -16.32 39.87
CA ASN A 402 27.43 -15.94 39.10
C ASN A 402 27.25 -16.24 37.60
N VAL A 403 26.83 -17.45 37.25
CA VAL A 403 26.62 -17.88 35.85
C VAL A 403 25.50 -17.06 35.20
N LYS A 404 24.45 -16.75 35.96
CA LYS A 404 23.34 -15.91 35.52
C LYS A 404 23.81 -14.49 35.16
N LYS A 405 24.66 -13.87 35.99
CA LYS A 405 25.21 -12.53 35.73
C LYS A 405 26.03 -12.50 34.45
N GLU A 406 26.86 -13.52 34.22
CA GLU A 406 27.64 -13.63 32.98
C GLU A 406 26.73 -13.86 31.76
N PHE A 407 25.71 -14.71 31.89
CA PHE A 407 24.72 -14.91 30.82
C PHE A 407 24.01 -13.60 30.44
N GLU A 408 23.60 -12.80 31.42
CA GLU A 408 22.98 -11.48 31.22
C GLU A 408 23.94 -10.46 30.59
N ARG A 409 25.26 -10.66 30.73
CA ARG A 409 26.31 -9.90 30.03
C ARG A 409 26.58 -10.41 28.61
N GLY A 410 26.00 -11.53 28.22
CA GLY A 410 26.24 -12.17 26.91
C GLY A 410 27.38 -13.17 26.93
N ILE A 411 27.73 -13.72 28.10
CA ILE A 411 28.77 -14.72 28.27
C ILE A 411 28.14 -16.03 28.78
N ILE A 412 28.26 -17.09 28.00
CA ILE A 412 27.81 -18.44 28.33
C ILE A 412 29.03 -19.23 28.81
N LEU A 413 29.03 -19.61 30.09
CA LEU A 413 30.07 -20.43 30.70
C LEU A 413 29.81 -21.92 30.46
N ASP A 414 30.85 -22.74 30.57
CA ASP A 414 30.75 -24.20 30.41
C ASP A 414 29.81 -24.83 31.42
N GLU A 415 29.78 -24.30 32.64
CA GLU A 415 28.85 -24.65 33.71
C GLU A 415 27.39 -24.61 33.23
N ALA A 416 27.05 -23.64 32.38
CA ALA A 416 25.70 -23.44 31.89
C ALA A 416 25.29 -24.44 30.79
N LEU A 417 26.26 -25.14 30.18
CA LEU A 417 26.04 -26.06 29.06
C LEU A 417 26.16 -27.54 29.46
N ARG A 418 26.51 -27.85 30.72
CA ARG A 418 26.85 -29.21 31.16
C ARG A 418 25.74 -30.24 30.95
N ASP A 419 24.48 -29.84 31.15
CA ASP A 419 23.32 -30.74 31.01
C ASP A 419 22.61 -30.62 29.64
N GLY A 420 23.08 -29.73 28.77
CA GLY A 420 22.50 -29.46 27.45
C GLY A 420 21.15 -28.72 27.45
N VAL A 421 20.53 -28.47 28.62
CA VAL A 421 19.19 -27.88 28.72
C VAL A 421 19.17 -26.43 28.25
N LEU A 422 20.18 -25.64 28.62
CA LEU A 422 20.29 -24.25 28.15
C LEU A 422 20.47 -24.16 26.64
N PHE A 423 21.32 -25.01 26.06
CA PHE A 423 21.52 -25.08 24.60
C PHE A 423 20.21 -25.41 23.89
N GLN A 424 19.48 -26.41 24.41
CA GLN A 424 18.16 -26.77 23.90
C GLN A 424 17.18 -25.59 23.96
N ASN A 425 17.12 -24.86 25.08
CA ASN A 425 16.26 -23.69 25.21
C ASN A 425 16.62 -22.58 24.22
N ILE A 426 17.91 -22.34 23.97
CA ILE A 426 18.40 -21.38 22.98
C ILE A 426 17.89 -21.75 21.58
N VAL A 427 18.13 -23.00 21.15
CA VAL A 427 17.76 -23.48 19.81
C VAL A 427 16.25 -23.44 19.62
N MET A 428 15.48 -23.98 20.58
CA MET A 428 14.01 -23.94 20.53
C MET A 428 13.48 -22.50 20.48
N LYS A 429 14.12 -21.54 21.16
CA LYS A 429 13.70 -20.14 21.12
C LYS A 429 13.93 -19.52 19.75
N ILE A 430 15.04 -19.84 19.09
CA ILE A 430 15.32 -19.35 17.72
C ILE A 430 14.33 -19.95 16.73
N GLU A 431 14.01 -21.24 16.86
CA GLU A 431 12.98 -21.90 16.05
C GLU A 431 11.59 -21.31 16.29
N GLU A 432 11.23 -21.02 17.53
CA GLU A 432 9.97 -20.35 17.88
C GLU A 432 9.88 -18.97 17.22
N LEU A 433 10.98 -18.20 17.23
CA LEU A 433 11.06 -16.90 16.56
C LEU A 433 10.86 -17.03 15.05
N ASN A 434 11.42 -18.08 14.43
CA ASN A 434 11.34 -18.32 12.99
C ASN A 434 10.01 -18.96 12.55
N LYS A 435 9.31 -19.68 13.43
CA LYS A 435 8.09 -20.46 13.07
C LYS A 435 6.98 -19.62 12.43
N ASN A 436 6.85 -18.35 12.84
CA ASN A 436 5.84 -17.43 12.31
C ASN A 436 6.49 -16.18 11.69
N HIS A 437 7.79 -16.26 11.37
CA HIS A 437 8.49 -15.14 10.77
C HIS A 437 8.15 -15.08 9.28
N ILE A 438 7.64 -13.92 8.84
CA ILE A 438 7.56 -13.58 7.43
C ILE A 438 8.87 -12.87 7.11
N GLY A 439 9.62 -13.38 6.15
CA GLY A 439 10.92 -12.81 5.83
C GLY A 439 12.07 -13.79 5.70
N GLU A 440 13.27 -13.22 5.77
CA GLU A 440 14.50 -13.98 5.89
C GLU A 440 14.58 -14.56 7.32
N PRO A 441 14.62 -15.89 7.50
CA PRO A 441 14.69 -16.49 8.83
C PRO A 441 15.94 -16.02 9.57
N LEU A 442 15.84 -15.90 10.89
CA LEU A 442 17.00 -15.59 11.73
C LEU A 442 17.98 -16.76 11.65
N GLY A 443 19.16 -16.51 11.09
CA GLY A 443 20.24 -17.48 11.10
C GLY A 443 20.71 -17.74 12.52
N VAL A 444 20.77 -19.02 12.94
CA VAL A 444 21.16 -19.41 14.32
C VAL A 444 22.50 -18.79 14.71
N TYR A 445 23.50 -18.84 13.83
CA TYR A 445 24.80 -18.22 14.09
C TYR A 445 24.70 -16.69 14.25
N ALA A 446 23.98 -16.01 13.34
CA ALA A 446 23.90 -14.56 13.30
C ALA A 446 23.21 -13.98 14.55
N ILE A 447 22.13 -14.63 15.01
CA ILE A 447 21.46 -14.22 16.25
C ILE A 447 22.34 -14.51 17.47
N LEU A 448 23.09 -15.61 17.50
CA LEU A 448 23.97 -15.91 18.62
C LEU A 448 25.14 -14.93 18.71
N GLU A 449 25.78 -14.60 17.59
CA GLU A 449 26.85 -13.59 17.52
C GLU A 449 26.36 -12.20 17.95
N THR A 450 25.10 -11.91 17.67
CA THR A 450 24.45 -10.66 18.07
C THR A 450 24.18 -10.60 19.59
N LEU A 451 23.89 -11.73 20.23
CA LEU A 451 23.44 -11.80 21.62
C LEU A 451 24.56 -12.13 22.62
N PHE A 452 25.58 -12.84 22.16
CA PHE A 452 26.64 -13.40 22.99
C PHE A 452 28.02 -13.08 22.41
N ASP A 453 29.03 -13.08 23.26
CA ASP A 453 30.41 -12.92 22.82
C ASP A 453 30.86 -14.09 21.93
N VAL A 454 31.92 -13.86 21.14
CA VAL A 454 32.39 -14.86 20.17
C VAL A 454 32.79 -16.17 20.85
N GLY A 455 33.34 -16.09 22.07
CA GLY A 455 33.68 -17.26 22.86
C GLY A 455 32.45 -18.09 23.21
N SER A 456 31.35 -17.48 23.64
CA SER A 456 30.09 -18.18 23.92
C SER A 456 29.51 -18.86 22.69
N VAL A 457 29.48 -18.18 21.54
CA VAL A 457 29.00 -18.78 20.28
C VAL A 457 29.84 -20.00 19.93
N PHE A 458 31.16 -19.91 20.13
CA PHE A 458 32.07 -21.03 19.97
C PHE A 458 31.78 -22.17 20.99
N ARG A 459 31.52 -21.86 22.26
CA ARG A 459 31.13 -22.86 23.26
C ARG A 459 29.84 -23.59 22.86
N LEU A 460 28.89 -22.90 22.22
CA LEU A 460 27.65 -23.46 21.69
C LEU A 460 27.87 -24.32 20.43
N ALA A 461 28.82 -23.95 19.56
CA ALA A 461 29.17 -24.72 18.36
C ALA A 461 30.01 -25.97 18.70
N TYR A 462 30.74 -25.95 19.82
CA TYR A 462 31.54 -27.08 20.30
C TYR A 462 31.19 -27.41 21.76
N PRO A 463 29.94 -27.82 22.04
CA PRO A 463 29.49 -28.11 23.39
C PRO A 463 30.04 -29.47 23.86
N ILE A 464 30.09 -29.67 25.18
CA ILE A 464 30.39 -30.99 25.77
C ILE A 464 29.37 -32.00 25.23
N LYS A 465 29.85 -33.19 24.85
CA LYS A 465 28.97 -34.26 24.39
C LYS A 465 28.15 -34.79 25.56
N VAL A 466 26.83 -34.66 25.47
CA VAL A 466 25.88 -35.18 26.47
C VAL A 466 25.18 -36.40 25.86
N GLU A 467 25.14 -37.51 26.60
CA GLU A 467 24.43 -38.71 26.15
C GLU A 467 22.94 -38.44 25.94
N GLY A 468 22.36 -38.99 24.86
CA GLY A 468 20.92 -38.83 24.57
C GLY A 468 20.51 -37.53 23.87
N ARG A 469 21.46 -36.75 23.34
CA ARG A 469 21.14 -35.58 22.49
C ARG A 469 20.34 -36.01 21.25
N SER A 470 19.28 -35.27 20.91
CA SER A 470 18.47 -35.59 19.74
C SER A 470 19.25 -35.36 18.43
N PRO A 471 18.96 -36.12 17.35
CA PRO A 471 19.60 -35.91 16.05
C PRO A 471 19.44 -34.48 15.51
N HIS A 472 18.31 -33.84 15.82
CA HIS A 472 18.02 -32.47 15.44
C HIS A 472 19.01 -31.47 16.06
N PHE A 473 19.35 -31.63 17.35
CA PHE A 473 20.33 -30.75 17.99
C PHE A 473 21.74 -30.95 17.45
N GLU A 474 22.12 -32.19 17.11
CA GLU A 474 23.42 -32.43 16.47
C GLU A 474 23.49 -31.75 15.10
N ALA A 475 22.42 -31.80 14.32
CA ALA A 475 22.35 -31.09 13.04
C ALA A 475 22.49 -29.56 13.21
N VAL A 476 21.89 -28.97 14.25
CA VAL A 476 22.05 -27.54 14.56
C VAL A 476 23.49 -27.21 14.98
N ILE A 477 24.14 -28.08 15.76
CA ILE A 477 25.54 -27.93 16.16
C ILE A 477 26.46 -28.00 14.93
N GLU A 478 26.27 -28.98 14.07
CA GLU A 478 27.03 -29.12 12.82
C GLU A 478 26.84 -27.86 11.94
N GLN A 479 25.61 -27.37 11.81
CA GLN A 479 25.34 -26.14 11.06
C GLN A 479 26.02 -24.91 11.70
N LEU A 480 26.03 -24.80 13.03
CA LEU A 480 26.74 -23.74 13.75
C LEU A 480 28.25 -23.80 13.52
N GLN A 481 28.84 -25.00 13.53
CA GLN A 481 30.26 -25.20 13.24
C GLN A 481 30.60 -24.77 11.80
N VAL A 482 29.77 -25.16 10.83
CA VAL A 482 29.94 -24.76 9.42
C VAL A 482 29.84 -23.24 9.26
N ASP A 483 28.83 -22.61 9.89
CA ASP A 483 28.65 -21.16 9.83
C ASP A 483 29.78 -20.39 10.51
N GLN A 484 30.27 -20.91 11.64
CA GLN A 484 31.42 -20.36 12.35
C GLN A 484 32.71 -20.46 11.53
N ALA A 485 32.97 -21.61 10.91
CA ALA A 485 34.12 -21.78 10.03
C ALA A 485 34.06 -20.76 8.88
N ARG A 486 32.93 -20.68 8.18
CA ARG A 486 32.71 -19.68 7.10
C ARG A 486 32.96 -18.26 7.56
N PHE A 487 32.50 -17.93 8.77
CA PHE A 487 32.71 -16.62 9.36
C PHE A 487 34.20 -16.31 9.57
N TRP A 488 34.96 -17.26 10.12
CA TRP A 488 36.40 -17.11 10.29
C TRP A 488 37.16 -17.00 8.96
N PHE A 489 36.79 -17.78 7.94
CA PHE A 489 37.41 -17.67 6.61
C PHE A 489 37.18 -16.29 5.96
N ARG A 490 36.01 -15.68 6.18
CA ARG A 490 35.68 -14.35 5.64
C ARG A 490 36.33 -13.21 6.40
N THR A 491 36.73 -13.44 7.65
CA THR A 491 37.39 -12.43 8.48
C THR A 491 38.90 -12.66 8.38
N PRO A 492 39.68 -11.83 7.67
CA PRO A 492 41.12 -12.03 7.46
C PRO A 492 41.94 -11.75 8.73
N SER A 493 41.61 -12.42 9.82
CA SER A 493 42.23 -12.32 11.13
C SER A 493 43.15 -13.52 11.32
N ASN A 494 44.37 -13.25 11.77
CA ASN A 494 45.33 -14.27 12.16
C ASN A 494 44.68 -15.20 13.22
N PRO A 495 44.76 -16.55 13.09
CA PRO A 495 44.26 -17.50 14.07
C PRO A 495 44.67 -17.18 15.52
N ALA A 496 45.85 -16.58 15.73
CA ALA A 496 46.31 -16.12 17.04
C ALA A 496 45.36 -15.12 17.71
N LYS A 497 44.65 -14.27 16.95
CA LYS A 497 43.64 -13.34 17.49
C LYS A 497 42.39 -14.06 17.96
N PHE A 498 42.08 -15.20 17.35
CA PHE A 498 40.93 -15.99 17.74
C PHE A 498 41.24 -16.84 18.96
N LEU A 499 42.51 -17.23 19.19
CA LEU A 499 42.93 -18.08 20.31
C LEU A 499 42.37 -17.63 21.68
N ASP A 500 42.35 -16.32 21.93
CA ASP A 500 41.77 -15.74 23.16
C ASP A 500 40.25 -15.91 23.27
N GLN A 501 39.57 -16.12 22.16
CA GLN A 501 38.13 -16.36 22.08
C GLN A 501 37.79 -17.84 22.25
N PHE A 502 38.74 -18.76 22.07
CA PHE A 502 38.48 -20.20 22.27
C PHE A 502 38.39 -20.57 23.76
N ASP A 503 38.80 -19.67 24.66
CA ASP A 503 38.84 -19.90 26.11
C ASP A 503 39.48 -21.25 26.46
N LEU A 504 40.62 -21.54 25.80
CA LEU A 504 41.36 -22.77 25.98
C LEU A 504 42.16 -22.65 27.29
N ASP A 505 41.52 -23.03 28.38
CA ASP A 505 42.20 -23.35 29.62
C ASP A 505 42.85 -24.74 29.49
N LEU A 506 44.12 -24.74 29.05
CA LEU A 506 44.91 -25.96 28.92
C LEU A 506 45.21 -26.60 30.29
N ASP A 507 45.10 -25.87 31.39
CA ASP A 507 45.31 -26.40 32.73
C ASP A 507 44.09 -27.19 33.24
N SER A 508 42.89 -26.84 32.76
CA SER A 508 41.63 -27.49 33.16
C SER A 508 41.50 -28.96 32.76
N LYS A 509 42.22 -29.39 31.72
CA LYS A 509 42.10 -30.73 31.08
C LYS A 509 40.65 -31.15 30.80
N SER A 510 39.74 -30.19 30.68
CA SER A 510 38.33 -30.50 30.56
C SER A 510 38.03 -31.11 29.19
N PRO A 511 37.06 -32.04 29.08
CA PRO A 511 36.63 -32.55 27.78
C PRO A 511 36.22 -31.44 26.81
N ALA A 512 35.68 -30.33 27.31
CA ALA A 512 35.37 -29.14 26.52
C ALA A 512 36.63 -28.50 25.92
N ALA A 513 37.65 -28.26 26.74
CA ALA A 513 38.93 -27.69 26.30
C ALA A 513 39.57 -28.55 25.21
N LEU A 514 39.50 -29.88 25.32
CA LEU A 514 40.04 -30.78 24.30
C LEU A 514 39.32 -30.70 22.95
N VAL A 515 37.98 -30.69 22.95
CA VAL A 515 37.18 -30.55 21.72
C VAL A 515 37.48 -29.22 21.05
N ARG A 516 37.52 -28.15 21.83
CA ARG A 516 37.80 -26.79 21.36
C ARG A 516 39.22 -26.64 20.81
N PHE A 517 40.19 -27.26 21.47
CA PHE A 517 41.57 -27.27 21.02
C PHE A 517 41.70 -27.92 19.64
N LYS A 518 41.04 -29.07 19.44
CA LYS A 518 41.01 -29.76 18.14
C LYS A 518 40.40 -28.88 17.05
N ALA A 519 39.29 -28.19 17.36
CA ALA A 519 38.65 -27.26 16.44
C ALA A 519 39.56 -26.06 16.08
N PHE A 520 40.26 -25.48 17.06
CA PHE A 520 41.24 -24.42 16.81
C PHE A 520 42.37 -24.88 15.89
N VAL A 521 42.96 -26.05 16.18
CA VAL A 521 44.06 -26.60 15.38
C VAL A 521 43.61 -26.84 13.94
N GLN A 522 42.43 -27.46 13.75
CA GLN A 522 41.85 -27.69 12.44
C GLN A 522 41.70 -26.37 11.66
N HIS A 523 41.06 -25.37 12.26
CA HIS A 523 40.87 -24.07 11.63
C HIS A 523 42.21 -23.37 11.32
N SER A 524 43.16 -23.40 12.25
CA SER A 524 44.47 -22.78 12.05
C SER A 524 45.25 -23.43 10.90
N LEU A 525 45.15 -24.76 10.76
CA LEU A 525 45.74 -25.47 9.63
C LEU A 525 45.10 -25.04 8.31
N GLU A 526 43.78 -25.07 8.22
CA GLU A 526 43.04 -24.66 7.03
C GLU A 526 43.35 -23.20 6.62
N TYR A 527 43.37 -22.29 7.59
CA TYR A 527 43.74 -20.89 7.36
C TYR A 527 45.16 -20.75 6.78
N ASN A 528 46.12 -21.49 7.34
CA ASN A 528 47.51 -21.45 6.92
C ASN A 528 47.73 -22.11 5.54
N THR A 529 46.92 -23.10 5.19
CA THR A 529 46.97 -23.76 3.87
C THR A 529 46.26 -22.95 2.78
N GLU A 530 45.15 -22.30 3.10
CA GLU A 530 44.26 -21.69 2.08
C GLU A 530 44.38 -20.16 1.97
N ILE A 531 44.68 -19.44 3.05
CA ILE A 531 44.62 -17.96 3.08
C ILE A 531 46.01 -17.33 3.13
N LYS A 532 46.86 -17.70 4.10
CA LYS A 532 48.18 -17.05 4.27
C LYS A 532 49.18 -17.96 4.99
N ALA A 533 50.22 -18.40 4.27
CA ALA A 533 51.25 -19.32 4.77
C ALA A 533 52.31 -18.66 5.68
N ALA A 534 51.91 -17.96 6.75
CA ALA A 534 52.83 -17.08 7.48
C ALA A 534 53.09 -17.42 8.96
N THR A 535 52.35 -18.31 9.62
CA THR A 535 52.61 -18.64 11.05
C THR A 535 52.23 -20.08 11.38
N SER A 536 53.16 -20.87 11.93
CA SER A 536 52.85 -22.25 12.33
C SER A 536 51.80 -22.26 13.46
N THR A 537 50.79 -23.13 13.37
CA THR A 537 49.79 -23.33 14.44
C THR A 537 50.46 -23.59 15.80
N LEU A 538 51.59 -24.30 15.80
CA LEU A 538 52.38 -24.55 17.00
C LEU A 538 53.04 -23.27 17.54
N GLU A 539 53.52 -22.39 16.67
CA GLU A 539 54.10 -21.09 17.09
C GLU A 539 53.04 -20.21 17.75
N ILE A 540 51.82 -20.21 17.21
CA ILE A 540 50.67 -19.50 17.80
C ILE A 540 50.38 -20.01 19.20
N LEU A 541 50.34 -21.33 19.38
CA LEU A 541 50.10 -21.96 20.69
C LEU A 541 51.25 -21.70 21.67
N ARG A 542 52.51 -21.87 21.27
CA ARG A 542 53.70 -21.62 22.10
C ARG A 542 53.88 -20.16 22.48
N ALA A 543 53.41 -19.23 21.64
CA ALA A 543 53.43 -17.81 21.95
C ALA A 543 52.44 -17.46 23.08
N ARG A 544 51.42 -18.28 23.30
CA ARG A 544 50.37 -18.04 24.30
C ARG A 544 50.55 -18.84 25.59
N TYR A 545 50.97 -20.10 25.47
CA TYR A 545 51.02 -21.04 26.57
C TYR A 545 52.45 -21.41 26.94
N ASP A 546 52.70 -21.68 28.23
CA ASP A 546 53.97 -22.23 28.67
C ASP A 546 54.24 -23.56 27.94
N ASN A 547 55.48 -23.77 27.49
CA ASN A 547 55.84 -24.97 26.73
C ASN A 547 55.54 -26.25 27.50
N ASN A 548 55.70 -26.26 28.83
CA ASN A 548 55.41 -27.46 29.63
C ASN A 548 53.91 -27.72 29.74
N ALA A 549 53.10 -26.67 29.89
CA ALA A 549 51.64 -26.79 29.93
C ALA A 549 51.08 -27.26 28.58
N LEU A 550 51.55 -26.69 27.47
CA LEU A 550 51.17 -27.10 26.13
C LEU A 550 51.61 -28.54 25.82
N ASP A 551 52.85 -28.92 26.14
CA ASP A 551 53.35 -30.27 25.92
C ASP A 551 52.60 -31.30 26.77
N ALA A 552 52.26 -30.97 28.01
CA ALA A 552 51.44 -31.82 28.87
C ALA A 552 50.03 -32.00 28.30
N PHE A 553 49.40 -30.93 27.82
CA PHE A 553 48.08 -30.98 27.19
C PHE A 553 48.11 -31.78 25.88
N LEU A 554 49.13 -31.61 25.04
CA LEU A 554 49.29 -32.36 23.79
C LEU A 554 49.47 -33.87 24.01
N ARG A 555 50.18 -34.28 25.08
CA ARG A 555 50.29 -35.70 25.48
C ARG A 555 48.93 -36.27 25.83
N GLU A 556 48.16 -35.53 26.63
CA GLU A 556 46.82 -35.94 27.02
C GLU A 556 45.83 -35.97 25.85
N ALA A 557 45.88 -34.95 24.99
CA ALA A 557 45.03 -34.84 23.81
C ALA A 557 45.26 -35.97 22.78
N SER A 558 46.51 -36.47 22.70
CA SER A 558 46.90 -37.57 21.81
C SER A 558 46.74 -38.95 22.45
N GLY A 559 46.69 -39.04 23.78
CA GLY A 559 46.74 -40.32 24.49
C GLY A 559 48.09 -41.03 24.37
N ILE A 560 49.15 -40.32 24.01
CA ILE A 560 50.50 -40.86 23.78
C ILE A 560 51.47 -40.23 24.79
N ASP A 561 52.22 -41.06 25.54
CA ASP A 561 53.13 -40.62 26.62
C ASP A 561 54.33 -39.78 26.13
N SER A 562 54.66 -39.83 24.83
CA SER A 562 55.73 -39.05 24.18
C SER A 562 55.44 -38.86 22.68
N PRO A 563 54.62 -37.87 22.31
CA PRO A 563 54.28 -37.64 20.92
C PRO A 563 55.44 -36.91 20.22
N ASN A 564 56.10 -37.61 19.29
CA ASN A 564 56.99 -36.98 18.31
C ASN A 564 56.14 -36.25 17.27
N TRP A 565 55.68 -35.05 17.60
CA TRP A 565 54.97 -34.20 16.64
C TRP A 565 55.99 -33.57 15.67
N GLU A 566 56.18 -34.18 14.50
CA GLU A 566 56.77 -33.46 13.37
C GLU A 566 55.71 -32.54 12.75
N TRP A 567 55.60 -31.31 13.25
CA TRP A 567 54.82 -30.24 12.62
C TRP A 567 55.52 -29.78 11.33
N LYS A 568 55.47 -30.59 10.29
CA LYS A 568 56.00 -30.24 8.97
C LYS A 568 55.03 -29.30 8.26
N ASN A 569 55.58 -28.22 7.72
CA ASN A 569 54.85 -27.21 6.96
C ASN A 569 53.81 -27.83 6.00
N SER A 570 52.59 -27.30 6.09
CA SER A 570 51.46 -27.43 5.15
C SER A 570 50.80 -28.79 4.88
N THR A 571 51.20 -29.91 5.50
CA THR A 571 50.44 -31.17 5.38
C THR A 571 50.57 -32.04 6.63
N CYS A 572 49.51 -32.10 7.44
CA CYS A 572 49.37 -33.10 8.51
C CYS A 572 48.52 -34.27 8.00
N LEU A 573 49.11 -35.47 7.96
CA LEU A 573 48.37 -36.73 7.96
C LEU A 573 48.52 -37.35 9.36
N PHE A 574 47.41 -37.60 10.04
CA PHE A 574 47.36 -38.51 11.18
C PHE A 574 47.75 -39.91 10.68
N ARG A 575 48.86 -40.46 11.18
CA ARG A 575 49.09 -41.91 11.13
C ARG A 575 48.75 -42.49 12.50
N SER A 576 47.77 -43.41 12.47
CA SER A 576 47.33 -44.25 13.58
C SER A 576 48.48 -45.00 14.25
#